data_AF-A0A496SRG5-F1
#
_entry.id   AF-A0A496SRG5-F1
#
_cell.length_a   1.000
_cell.length_b   1.000
_cell.length_c   1.000
_cell.angle_alpha   90.00
_cell.angle_beta   90.00
_cell.angle_gamma   90.00
#
_symmetry.space_group_name_H-M   'P 1'
#
loop_
_entity.id
_entity.type
_entity.pdbx_description
1 polymer ?
#
loop_
_entity_poly.entity_id
_entity_poly.type
_entity_poly.pdbx_seq_one_letter_code
_entity_poly.pdbx_strand_id
1 'polypeptide(L)'
;VQARDELSGQQVQYECDLLVFADSLLPQEETERLARLLKVNLGPDGFYQDDNPWQLPVSSNREGIFFAGCCRGEMDIQQALTDAEAAAGSVHRLLGEDVITKDLDTASIDPDKCVLCLNCLRTCPNHAIQIDHEKQAAAVIELACQSCGSCASECPAKAIQLVNYTDSQMLAQTEPAPKLLVYCCQHSAYPAADLAGRLKIPYSDQASIIRVPCAAKIDLQYLVKDFENGARGVLVLACHEDACQHINGNLRASKRVELGRKILEELNIEPERLELRYLSPMGAQDFVQYVNEMVQRIEELDRRKG
;
A
#
# COMPACT_ATOMS: atom_id res chain seq x y z
N VAL A 1 8.38 -29.64 -39.74
CA VAL A 1 7.78 -29.33 -38.41
C VAL A 1 6.76 -30.39 -38.05
N GLN A 2 6.83 -30.95 -36.85
CA GLN A 2 5.79 -31.83 -36.30
C GLN A 2 5.01 -31.04 -35.24
N ALA A 3 3.69 -31.04 -35.33
CA ALA A 3 2.82 -30.32 -34.40
C ALA A 3 1.50 -31.09 -34.21
N ARG A 4 0.74 -30.74 -33.17
CA ARG A 4 -0.63 -31.23 -32.97
C ARG A 4 -1.59 -30.11 -33.36
N ASP A 5 -2.50 -30.40 -34.28
CA ASP A 5 -3.60 -29.49 -34.57
C ASP A 5 -4.61 -29.56 -33.41
N GLU A 6 -4.81 -28.43 -32.72
CA GLU A 6 -5.68 -28.36 -31.54
C GLU A 6 -7.17 -28.51 -31.89
N LEU A 7 -7.59 -28.17 -33.12
CA LEU A 7 -8.99 -28.25 -33.54
C LEU A 7 -9.38 -29.67 -33.93
N SER A 8 -8.52 -30.36 -34.69
CA SER A 8 -8.78 -31.74 -35.13
C SER A 8 -8.23 -32.80 -34.18
N GLY A 9 -7.32 -32.43 -33.28
CA GLY A 9 -6.63 -33.32 -32.35
C GLY A 9 -5.56 -34.20 -32.98
N GLN A 10 -5.33 -34.10 -34.29
CA GLN A 10 -4.43 -34.97 -35.04
C GLN A 10 -2.97 -34.50 -34.99
N GLN A 11 -2.05 -35.44 -35.14
CA GLN A 11 -0.64 -35.15 -35.35
C GLN A 11 -0.43 -34.78 -36.82
N VAL A 12 0.18 -33.63 -37.07
CA VAL A 12 0.46 -33.11 -38.40
C VAL A 12 1.97 -32.94 -38.62
N GLN A 13 2.41 -33.22 -39.84
CA GLN A 13 3.80 -33.06 -40.25
C GLN A 13 3.84 -32.19 -41.51
N TYR A 14 4.58 -31.08 -41.42
CA TYR A 14 4.79 -30.15 -42.54
C TYR A 14 6.25 -30.17 -42.99
N GLU A 15 6.47 -30.26 -44.29
CA GLU A 15 7.74 -29.90 -44.92
C GLU A 15 7.68 -28.41 -45.26
N CYS A 16 8.67 -27.65 -44.81
CA CYS A 16 8.74 -26.21 -44.99
C CYS A 16 10.16 -25.79 -45.38
N ASP A 17 10.27 -24.88 -46.34
CA ASP A 17 11.56 -24.30 -46.75
C ASP A 17 12.07 -23.27 -45.73
N LEU A 18 11.16 -22.65 -44.97
CA LEU A 18 11.46 -21.67 -43.92
C LEU A 18 10.54 -21.89 -42.73
N LEU A 19 11.12 -21.88 -41.52
CA LEU A 19 10.41 -21.85 -40.25
C LEU A 19 10.67 -20.51 -39.57
N VAL A 20 9.62 -19.72 -39.36
CA VAL A 20 9.70 -18.43 -38.66
C VAL A 20 9.21 -18.62 -37.24
N PHE A 21 10.04 -18.24 -36.27
CA PHE A 21 9.66 -18.21 -34.85
C PHE A 21 9.15 -16.82 -34.52
N ALA A 22 7.91 -16.75 -34.03
CA ALA A 22 7.41 -15.55 -33.35
C ALA A 22 7.99 -15.56 -31.94
N ASP A 23 9.03 -14.76 -31.72
CA ASP A 23 9.67 -14.62 -30.41
C ASP A 23 8.97 -13.52 -29.60
N SER A 24 9.04 -13.63 -28.28
CA SER A 24 8.50 -12.61 -27.37
C SER A 24 9.55 -11.54 -27.07
N LEU A 25 9.09 -10.32 -26.78
CA LEU A 25 10.00 -9.28 -26.30
C LEU A 25 10.45 -9.59 -24.87
N LEU A 26 11.74 -9.43 -24.61
CA LEU A 26 12.33 -9.50 -23.27
C LEU A 26 12.84 -8.11 -22.84
N PRO A 27 12.92 -7.84 -21.52
CA PRO A 27 13.56 -6.63 -21.02
C PRO A 27 15.01 -6.53 -21.51
N GLN A 28 15.46 -5.31 -21.81
CA GLN A 28 16.85 -5.04 -22.20
C GLN A 28 17.80 -5.33 -21.02
N GLU A 29 19.05 -5.73 -21.28
CA GLU A 29 20.05 -6.02 -20.24
C GLU A 29 20.29 -4.85 -19.25
N GLU A 30 20.17 -3.62 -19.73
CA GLU A 30 20.34 -2.39 -18.93
C GLU A 30 19.10 -2.05 -18.07
N THR A 31 17.97 -2.74 -18.23
CA THR A 31 16.70 -2.46 -17.55
C THR A 31 16.86 -2.43 -16.04
N GLU A 32 17.45 -3.47 -15.45
CA GLU A 32 17.64 -3.49 -14.00
C GLU A 32 18.59 -2.40 -13.49
N ARG A 33 19.63 -2.09 -14.29
CA ARG A 33 20.62 -1.07 -13.92
C ARG A 33 19.96 0.30 -13.87
N LEU A 34 19.18 0.65 -14.89
CA LEU A 34 18.49 1.93 -14.95
C LEU A 34 17.36 1.99 -13.90
N ALA A 35 16.65 0.90 -13.64
CA ALA A 35 15.68 0.81 -12.54
C ALA A 35 16.31 1.16 -11.18
N ARG A 36 17.49 0.60 -10.88
CA ARG A 36 18.25 0.90 -9.65
C ARG A 36 18.69 2.36 -9.57
N LEU A 37 19.16 2.94 -10.68
CA LEU A 37 19.59 4.34 -10.73
C LEU A 37 18.41 5.31 -10.51
N LEU A 38 17.28 5.02 -11.16
CA LEU A 38 16.06 5.81 -11.05
C LEU A 38 15.30 5.52 -9.75
N LYS A 39 15.63 4.43 -9.04
CA LYS A 39 14.93 3.92 -7.85
C LYS A 39 13.46 3.58 -8.15
N VAL A 40 13.22 2.99 -9.31
CA VAL A 40 11.89 2.52 -9.73
C VAL A 40 11.78 1.01 -9.61
N ASN A 41 10.56 0.52 -9.39
CA ASN A 41 10.28 -0.90 -9.32
C ASN A 41 10.11 -1.50 -10.72
N LEU A 42 10.49 -2.77 -10.87
CA LEU A 42 10.18 -3.59 -12.03
C LEU A 42 8.96 -4.45 -11.75
N GLY A 43 8.22 -4.79 -12.80
CA GLY A 43 7.15 -5.77 -12.78
C GLY A 43 7.67 -7.21 -12.66
N PRO A 44 6.78 -8.19 -12.46
CA PRO A 44 7.15 -9.61 -12.31
C PRO A 44 7.78 -10.22 -13.57
N ASP A 45 7.52 -9.62 -14.73
CA ASP A 45 8.09 -9.95 -16.04
C ASP A 45 9.43 -9.26 -16.33
N GLY A 46 9.91 -8.41 -15.40
CA GLY A 46 11.17 -7.68 -15.50
C GLY A 46 11.09 -6.38 -16.30
N PHE A 47 9.91 -5.99 -16.80
CA PHE A 47 9.71 -4.71 -17.47
C PHE A 47 9.47 -3.57 -16.45
N TYR A 48 9.50 -2.33 -16.93
CA TYR A 48 9.18 -1.17 -16.11
C TYR A 48 7.67 -1.04 -15.97
N GLN A 49 7.20 -0.90 -14.74
CA GLN A 49 5.79 -0.89 -14.32
C GLN A 49 5.24 -2.26 -13.94
N ASP A 50 4.47 -2.25 -12.86
CA ASP A 50 3.65 -3.36 -12.37
C ASP A 50 2.18 -2.94 -12.48
N ASP A 51 1.27 -3.90 -12.62
CA ASP A 51 -0.17 -3.60 -12.70
C ASP A 51 -0.65 -3.06 -11.34
N ASN A 52 -1.18 -1.84 -11.31
CA ASN A 52 -1.72 -1.24 -10.10
C ASN A 52 -2.94 -0.36 -10.40
N PRO A 53 -4.11 -0.60 -9.78
CA PRO A 53 -5.32 0.18 -10.04
C PRO A 53 -5.23 1.68 -9.72
N TRP A 54 -4.24 2.09 -8.91
CA TRP A 54 -4.03 3.48 -8.49
C TRP A 54 -2.98 4.22 -9.29
N GLN A 55 -2.20 3.52 -10.11
CA GLN A 55 -1.15 4.11 -10.92
C GLN A 55 -1.58 4.00 -12.38
N LEU A 56 -1.49 5.12 -13.11
CA LEU A 56 -1.64 5.02 -14.56
C LEU A 56 -0.56 4.07 -15.09
N PRO A 57 -0.84 3.30 -16.15
CA PRO A 57 0.15 2.35 -16.66
C PRO A 57 1.52 3.00 -16.96
N VAL A 58 1.51 4.26 -17.37
CA VAL A 58 2.72 5.03 -17.68
C VAL A 58 3.44 5.60 -16.46
N SER A 59 2.94 5.41 -15.24
CA SER A 59 3.51 5.98 -14.02
C SER A 59 4.41 4.98 -13.29
N SER A 60 5.32 5.50 -12.46
CA SER A 60 6.15 4.69 -11.58
C SER A 60 5.83 4.96 -10.11
N ASN A 61 6.47 4.20 -9.21
CA ASN A 61 6.47 4.47 -7.78
C ASN A 61 7.15 5.80 -7.37
N ARG A 62 7.77 6.49 -8.32
CA ARG A 62 8.38 7.80 -8.12
C ARG A 62 7.64 8.81 -8.96
N GLU A 63 6.94 9.71 -8.28
CA GLU A 63 6.29 10.85 -8.92
C GLU A 63 7.32 11.63 -9.77
N GLY A 64 6.93 11.94 -11.01
CA GLY A 64 7.80 12.58 -12.00
C GLY A 64 8.63 11.63 -12.87
N ILE A 65 8.61 10.32 -12.61
CA ILE A 65 9.21 9.31 -13.52
C ILE A 65 8.08 8.53 -14.20
N PHE A 66 8.08 8.57 -15.53
CA PHE A 66 7.07 7.97 -16.40
C PHE A 66 7.72 7.04 -17.43
N PHE A 67 6.94 6.07 -17.91
CA PHE A 67 7.36 5.08 -18.90
C PHE A 67 6.47 5.16 -20.15
N ALA A 68 7.04 4.91 -21.33
CA ALA A 68 6.29 4.82 -22.57
C ALA A 68 6.91 3.82 -23.54
N GLY A 69 6.05 3.02 -24.20
CA GLY A 69 6.48 2.05 -25.20
C GLY A 69 6.97 0.73 -24.59
N CYS A 70 7.67 -0.08 -25.39
CA CYS A 70 8.00 -1.48 -25.06
C CYS A 70 8.90 -1.68 -23.82
N CYS A 71 9.33 -0.61 -23.16
CA CYS A 71 9.94 -0.69 -21.83
C CYS A 71 8.95 -1.20 -20.75
N ARG A 72 7.65 -1.16 -21.04
CA ARG A 72 6.53 -1.66 -20.22
C ARG A 72 6.04 -3.06 -20.58
N GLY A 73 6.66 -3.73 -21.55
CA GLY A 73 6.25 -5.04 -22.03
C GLY A 73 5.99 -5.08 -23.53
N GLU A 74 5.56 -6.25 -24.01
CA GLU A 74 5.25 -6.44 -25.43
C GLU A 74 3.98 -5.67 -25.82
N MET A 75 4.10 -4.84 -26.86
CA MET A 75 3.00 -3.98 -27.31
C MET A 75 3.11 -3.61 -28.79
N ASP A 76 1.98 -3.24 -29.38
CA ASP A 76 1.92 -2.71 -30.74
C ASP A 76 2.17 -1.18 -30.81
N ILE A 77 2.23 -0.66 -32.03
CA ILE A 77 2.49 0.76 -32.28
C ILE A 77 1.40 1.66 -31.70
N GLN A 78 0.13 1.23 -31.72
CA GLN A 78 -0.99 2.04 -31.21
C GLN A 78 -0.95 2.14 -29.69
N GLN A 79 -0.60 1.04 -29.02
CA GLN A 79 -0.36 1.01 -27.58
C GLN A 79 0.81 1.90 -27.19
N ALA A 80 1.94 1.83 -27.92
CA ALA A 80 3.09 2.70 -27.68
C ALA A 80 2.76 4.19 -27.86
N LEU A 81 1.92 4.54 -28.84
CA LEU A 81 1.43 5.91 -29.02
C LEU A 81 0.52 6.34 -27.87
N THR A 82 -0.37 5.46 -27.42
CA THR A 82 -1.27 5.70 -26.27
C THR A 82 -0.46 5.96 -25.00
N ASP A 83 0.58 5.16 -24.76
CA ASP A 83 1.52 5.38 -23.66
C ASP A 83 2.21 6.74 -23.76
N ALA A 84 2.68 7.13 -24.95
CA ALA A 84 3.35 8.41 -25.16
C ALA A 84 2.41 9.59 -24.84
N GLU A 85 1.16 9.53 -25.28
CA GLU A 85 0.13 10.53 -24.98
C GLU A 85 -0.20 10.58 -23.48
N ALA A 86 -0.36 9.43 -22.82
CA ALA A 86 -0.63 9.36 -21.39
C ALA A 86 0.55 9.87 -20.54
N ALA A 87 1.78 9.56 -20.93
CA ALA A 87 3.00 10.07 -20.30
C ALA A 87 3.10 11.60 -20.48
N ALA A 88 2.85 12.10 -21.69
CA ALA A 88 2.83 13.54 -21.96
C ALA A 88 1.76 14.27 -21.14
N GLY A 89 0.55 13.71 -21.04
CA GLY A 89 -0.51 14.25 -20.18
C GLY A 89 -0.12 14.25 -18.70
N SER A 90 0.61 13.24 -18.25
CA SER A 90 1.11 13.17 -16.88
C SER A 90 2.22 14.18 -16.57
N VAL A 91 3.13 14.39 -17.53
CA VAL A 91 4.13 15.46 -17.45
C VAL A 91 3.46 16.83 -17.46
N HIS A 92 2.49 17.06 -18.35
CA HIS A 92 1.74 18.31 -18.41
C HIS A 92 0.97 18.60 -17.12
N ARG A 93 0.38 17.59 -16.46
CA ARG A 93 -0.26 17.77 -15.15
C ARG A 93 0.74 18.25 -14.09
N LEU A 94 1.98 17.77 -14.15
CA LEU A 94 3.02 18.08 -13.15
C LEU A 94 3.72 19.42 -13.43
N LEU A 95 3.94 19.75 -14.71
CA LEU A 95 4.77 20.88 -15.16
C LEU A 95 4.01 21.90 -16.02
N GLY A 96 2.69 21.78 -16.13
CA GLY A 96 1.86 22.65 -16.98
C GLY A 96 1.68 24.06 -16.41
N GLU A 97 1.91 24.21 -15.11
CA GLU A 97 1.87 25.49 -14.40
C GLU A 97 3.30 25.87 -13.96
N ASP A 98 3.56 27.18 -13.86
CA ASP A 98 4.87 27.70 -13.42
C ASP A 98 5.17 27.37 -11.93
N VAL A 99 4.14 26.98 -11.17
CA VAL A 99 4.23 26.71 -9.74
C VAL A 99 3.60 25.35 -9.43
N ILE A 100 4.36 24.49 -8.77
CA ILE A 100 3.87 23.22 -8.23
C ILE A 100 3.46 23.44 -6.77
N THR A 101 2.16 23.36 -6.50
CA THR A 101 1.62 23.32 -5.14
C THR A 101 1.47 21.87 -4.68
N LYS A 102 2.07 21.55 -3.54
CA LYS A 102 1.90 20.26 -2.87
C LYS A 102 1.50 20.48 -1.42
N ASP A 103 0.46 19.78 -0.98
CA ASP A 103 0.05 19.79 0.41
C ASP A 103 1.17 19.20 1.28
N LEU A 104 1.60 19.93 2.30
CA LEU A 104 2.73 19.57 3.16
C LEU A 104 2.35 18.55 4.25
N ASP A 105 1.51 17.58 3.92
CA ASP A 105 1.15 16.45 4.80
C ASP A 105 2.30 15.41 4.87
N THR A 106 3.55 15.86 4.74
CA THR A 106 4.72 14.98 4.58
C THR A 106 5.22 14.46 5.92
N ALA A 107 6.12 13.48 5.87
CA ALA A 107 6.83 13.04 7.07
C ALA A 107 7.88 14.09 7.48
N SER A 108 8.00 14.34 8.78
CA SER A 108 9.05 15.15 9.38
C SER A 108 9.96 14.29 10.26
N ILE A 109 11.25 14.62 10.33
CA ILE A 109 12.25 13.89 11.12
C ILE A 109 12.91 14.84 12.11
N ASP A 110 12.84 14.48 13.38
CA ASP A 110 13.54 15.11 14.49
C ASP A 110 15.01 14.62 14.52
N PRO A 111 16.00 15.48 14.18
CA PRO A 111 17.40 15.08 14.12
C PRO A 111 17.96 14.70 15.50
N ASP A 112 17.46 15.29 16.59
CA ASP A 112 17.96 15.03 17.95
C ASP A 112 17.57 13.63 18.45
N LYS A 113 16.47 13.08 17.90
CA LYS A 113 16.04 11.69 18.16
C LYS A 113 16.59 10.69 17.15
N CYS A 114 17.09 11.16 16.00
CA CYS A 114 17.49 10.29 14.91
C CYS A 114 18.86 9.64 15.20
N VAL A 115 18.86 8.31 15.38
CA VAL A 115 20.10 7.53 15.57
C VAL A 115 20.68 6.96 14.26
N LEU A 116 20.25 7.45 13.10
CA LEU A 116 20.68 6.98 11.78
C LEU A 116 20.65 5.44 11.58
N CYS A 117 19.63 4.74 12.11
CA CYS A 117 19.48 3.28 11.93
C CYS A 117 19.13 2.84 10.48
N LEU A 118 18.75 3.80 9.62
CA LEU A 118 18.38 3.62 8.21
C LEU A 118 17.14 2.76 7.94
N ASN A 119 16.30 2.46 8.95
CA ASN A 119 15.02 1.76 8.73
C ASN A 119 14.10 2.56 7.80
N CYS A 120 14.00 3.87 8.02
CA CYS A 120 13.19 4.77 7.19
C CYS A 120 13.65 4.77 5.72
N LEU A 121 14.96 4.70 5.47
CA LEU A 121 15.54 4.65 4.13
C LEU A 121 15.15 3.37 3.39
N ARG A 122 15.22 2.22 4.06
CA ARG A 122 14.87 0.91 3.49
C ARG A 122 13.35 0.71 3.34
N THR A 123 12.55 1.33 4.20
CA THR A 123 11.10 1.07 4.24
C THR A 123 10.28 1.93 3.29
N CYS A 124 10.80 3.08 2.86
CA CYS A 124 10.05 4.05 2.06
C CYS A 124 9.80 3.53 0.64
N PRO A 125 8.55 3.22 0.24
CA PRO A 125 8.24 2.70 -1.09
C PRO A 125 8.49 3.72 -2.22
N ASN A 126 8.42 5.00 -1.89
CA ASN A 126 8.61 6.11 -2.84
C ASN A 126 10.06 6.63 -2.83
N HIS A 127 10.93 6.02 -2.04
CA HIS A 127 12.34 6.44 -1.89
C HIS A 127 12.51 7.95 -1.62
N ALA A 128 11.68 8.47 -0.71
CA ALA A 128 11.63 9.87 -0.32
C ALA A 128 12.54 10.22 0.87
N ILE A 129 13.36 9.27 1.34
CA ILE A 129 14.29 9.48 2.46
C ILE A 129 15.71 9.61 1.92
N GLN A 130 16.45 10.58 2.45
CA GLN A 130 17.87 10.79 2.21
C GLN A 130 18.64 10.98 3.52
N ILE A 131 19.96 11.02 3.44
CA ILE A 131 20.83 11.31 4.60
C ILE A 131 21.27 12.76 4.50
N ASP A 132 20.99 13.53 5.54
CA ASP A 132 21.52 14.87 5.74
C ASP A 132 22.82 14.74 6.54
N HIS A 133 23.95 14.91 5.85
CA HIS A 133 25.27 14.79 6.44
C HIS A 133 25.64 15.99 7.33
N GLU A 134 24.96 17.13 7.21
CA GLU A 134 25.21 18.27 8.10
C GLU A 134 24.52 18.05 9.45
N LYS A 135 23.27 17.59 9.41
CA LYS A 135 22.48 17.29 10.63
C LYS A 135 22.79 15.92 11.23
N GLN A 136 23.59 15.10 10.55
CA GLN A 136 23.87 13.71 10.93
C GLN A 136 22.57 12.92 11.20
N ALA A 137 21.56 13.14 10.35
CA ALA A 137 20.22 12.58 10.52
C ALA A 137 19.61 12.19 9.17
N ALA A 138 18.56 11.38 9.21
CA ALA A 138 17.73 11.16 8.02
C ALA A 138 16.90 12.42 7.75
N ALA A 139 16.68 12.73 6.47
CA ALA A 139 15.82 13.81 6.02
C ALA A 139 14.81 13.31 4.97
N VAL A 140 13.69 14.01 4.86
CA VAL A 140 12.63 13.71 3.90
C VAL A 140 12.76 14.64 2.71
N ILE A 141 12.71 14.08 1.51
CA ILE A 141 12.50 14.82 0.26
C ILE A 141 11.00 15.05 0.16
N GLU A 142 10.53 16.24 0.56
CA GLU A 142 9.11 16.59 0.69
C GLU A 142 8.34 16.32 -0.62
N LEU A 143 8.91 16.72 -1.76
CA LEU A 143 8.31 16.50 -3.08
C LEU A 143 8.16 15.02 -3.45
N ALA A 144 9.00 14.13 -2.93
CA ALA A 144 8.87 12.69 -3.19
C ALA A 144 7.98 11.96 -2.16
N CYS A 145 7.73 12.57 -0.99
CA CYS A 145 6.94 11.96 0.07
C CYS A 145 5.46 11.87 -0.33
N GLN A 146 4.89 10.67 -0.33
CA GLN A 146 3.45 10.44 -0.58
C GLN A 146 2.65 10.20 0.71
N SER A 147 3.21 10.57 1.87
CA SER A 147 2.48 10.61 3.14
C SER A 147 1.86 9.29 3.62
N CYS A 148 2.41 8.13 3.21
CA CYS A 148 1.87 6.83 3.62
C CYS A 148 2.14 6.47 5.09
N GLY A 149 3.14 7.10 5.72
CA GLY A 149 3.45 6.89 7.14
C GLY A 149 4.28 5.65 7.47
N SER A 150 4.69 4.84 6.49
CA SER A 150 5.52 3.63 6.74
C SER A 150 6.79 3.94 7.54
N CYS A 151 7.52 5.01 7.18
CA CYS A 151 8.74 5.38 7.89
C CYS A 151 8.50 5.80 9.34
N ALA A 152 7.36 6.42 9.65
CA ALA A 152 6.99 6.78 11.01
C ALA A 152 6.77 5.52 11.86
N SER A 153 6.00 4.56 11.35
CA SER A 153 5.71 3.31 12.07
C SER A 153 6.92 2.41 12.28
N GLU A 154 7.91 2.47 11.38
CA GLU A 154 9.14 1.68 11.47
C GLU A 154 10.28 2.39 12.22
N CYS A 155 10.08 3.64 12.66
CA CYS A 155 11.11 4.38 13.37
C CYS A 155 11.18 3.91 14.83
N PRO A 156 12.25 3.22 15.27
CA PRO A 156 12.33 2.74 16.64
C PRO A 156 12.47 3.89 17.66
N ALA A 157 13.12 4.98 17.26
CA ALA A 157 13.30 6.17 18.11
C ALA A 157 12.08 7.11 18.12
N LYS A 158 11.01 6.79 17.37
CA LYS A 158 9.85 7.68 17.13
C LYS A 158 10.26 9.11 16.73
N ALA A 159 11.40 9.24 16.06
CA ALA A 159 11.93 10.49 15.55
C ALA A 159 11.14 11.02 14.35
N ILE A 160 10.35 10.16 13.71
CA ILE A 160 9.62 10.49 12.48
C ILE A 160 8.14 10.63 12.81
N GLN A 161 7.54 11.76 12.44
CA GLN A 161 6.11 12.01 12.59
C GLN A 161 5.50 12.33 11.22
N LEU A 162 4.21 12.02 11.05
CA LEU A 162 3.48 12.38 9.84
C LEU A 162 2.57 13.57 10.18
N VAL A 163 2.65 14.64 9.39
CA VAL A 163 1.78 15.81 9.55
C VAL A 163 0.31 15.35 9.47
N ASN A 164 -0.54 15.87 10.35
CA ASN A 164 -1.96 15.51 10.52
C ASN A 164 -2.27 14.08 11.00
N TYR A 165 -1.26 13.22 11.16
CA TYR A 165 -1.38 11.87 11.71
C TYR A 165 -0.24 11.56 12.69
N THR A 166 0.10 12.52 13.54
CA THR A 166 1.12 12.34 14.60
C THR A 166 0.72 11.20 15.53
N ASP A 167 1.70 10.57 16.18
CA ASP A 167 1.43 9.49 17.13
C ASP A 167 0.44 9.93 18.23
N SER A 168 0.57 11.16 18.72
CA SER A 168 -0.37 11.76 19.68
C SER A 168 -1.79 11.90 19.12
N GLN A 169 -1.95 12.30 17.86
CA GLN A 169 -3.27 12.40 17.23
C GLN A 169 -3.90 11.03 17.00
N MET A 170 -3.09 10.02 16.65
CA MET A 170 -3.57 8.65 16.48
C MET A 170 -4.06 8.07 17.80
N LEU A 171 -3.25 8.20 18.86
CA LEU A 171 -3.60 7.70 20.18
C LEU A 171 -4.81 8.42 20.78
N ALA A 172 -4.91 9.75 20.62
CA ALA A 172 -6.03 10.52 21.15
C ALA A 172 -7.39 10.15 20.54
N GLN A 173 -7.43 9.59 19.33
CA GLN A 173 -8.69 9.13 18.71
C GLN A 173 -9.25 7.84 19.35
N THR A 174 -8.47 7.18 20.21
CA THR A 174 -8.77 5.86 20.76
C THR A 174 -9.19 5.91 22.24
N GLU A 175 -9.28 7.11 22.85
CA GLU A 175 -9.60 7.29 24.27
C GLU A 175 -10.91 8.09 24.49
N PRO A 176 -11.91 7.55 25.20
CA PRO A 176 -12.01 6.17 25.68
C PRO A 176 -12.27 5.17 24.53
N ALA A 177 -11.72 3.97 24.64
CA ALA A 177 -11.84 2.99 23.57
C ALA A 177 -13.28 2.45 23.45
N PRO A 178 -13.87 2.41 22.25
CA PRO A 178 -15.12 1.68 22.01
C PRO A 178 -14.88 0.17 22.12
N LYS A 179 -15.94 -0.64 22.00
CA LYS A 179 -15.81 -2.10 22.00
C LYS A 179 -14.98 -2.60 20.81
N LEU A 180 -15.18 -2.03 19.62
CA LEU A 180 -14.42 -2.34 18.41
C LEU A 180 -13.82 -1.06 17.79
N LEU A 181 -12.51 -1.03 17.60
CA LEU A 181 -11.82 -0.02 16.79
C LEU A 181 -11.59 -0.54 15.38
N VAL A 182 -11.86 0.29 14.36
CA VAL A 182 -11.70 -0.07 12.95
C VAL A 182 -10.76 0.91 12.26
N TYR A 183 -9.49 0.54 12.10
CA TYR A 183 -8.54 1.32 11.32
C TYR A 183 -8.83 1.20 9.83
N CYS A 184 -9.18 2.31 9.19
CA CYS A 184 -9.54 2.36 7.78
C CYS A 184 -8.47 3.09 6.98
N CYS A 185 -7.82 2.36 6.06
CA CYS A 185 -7.00 2.95 5.01
C CYS A 185 -7.81 3.97 4.20
N GLN A 186 -7.30 5.20 4.06
CA GLN A 186 -7.92 6.29 3.32
C GLN A 186 -8.19 5.95 1.84
N HIS A 187 -7.42 5.03 1.27
CA HIS A 187 -7.50 4.70 -0.15
C HIS A 187 -8.41 3.52 -0.47
N SER A 188 -8.93 2.79 0.53
CA SER A 188 -9.89 1.72 0.28
C SER A 188 -10.99 1.66 1.33
N ALA A 189 -10.64 1.31 2.56
CA ALA A 189 -11.60 1.04 3.61
C ALA A 189 -12.42 2.27 4.00
N TYR A 190 -11.81 3.46 4.05
CA TYR A 190 -12.53 4.67 4.41
C TYR A 190 -13.56 5.09 3.33
N PRO A 191 -13.24 5.09 2.02
CA PRO A 191 -14.23 5.23 0.95
C PRO A 191 -15.36 4.19 1.02
N ALA A 192 -15.04 2.93 1.31
CA ALA A 192 -16.05 1.88 1.42
C ALA A 192 -16.99 2.11 2.62
N ALA A 193 -16.46 2.56 3.76
CA ALA A 193 -17.25 2.96 4.92
C ALA A 193 -18.16 4.16 4.61
N ASP A 194 -17.64 5.17 3.91
CA ASP A 194 -18.42 6.34 3.48
C ASP A 194 -19.55 5.90 2.52
N LEU A 195 -19.25 5.01 1.58
CA LEU A 195 -20.24 4.43 0.67
C LEU A 195 -21.32 3.64 1.43
N ALA A 196 -20.94 2.83 2.43
CA ALA A 196 -21.90 2.13 3.29
C ALA A 196 -22.84 3.10 4.01
N GLY A 197 -22.30 4.23 4.50
CA GLY A 197 -23.07 5.32 5.09
C GLY A 197 -24.05 5.96 4.09
N ARG A 198 -23.61 6.27 2.87
CA ARG A 198 -24.47 6.84 1.80
C ARG A 198 -25.58 5.88 1.37
N LEU A 199 -25.27 4.59 1.27
CA LEU A 199 -26.22 3.53 0.96
C LEU A 199 -27.12 3.17 2.15
N LYS A 200 -26.85 3.73 3.34
CA LYS A 200 -27.59 3.48 4.58
C LYS A 200 -27.62 1.99 4.94
N ILE A 201 -26.52 1.29 4.69
CA ILE A 201 -26.39 -0.12 5.06
C ILE A 201 -26.14 -0.17 6.57
N PRO A 202 -27.00 -0.83 7.37
CA PRO A 202 -26.82 -0.88 8.81
C PRO A 202 -25.64 -1.79 9.19
N TYR A 203 -24.83 -1.34 10.15
CA TYR A 203 -23.78 -2.12 10.81
C TYR A 203 -23.72 -1.78 12.30
N SER A 204 -22.98 -2.56 13.07
CA SER A 204 -22.91 -2.40 14.53
C SER A 204 -22.47 -0.99 14.96
N ASP A 205 -23.23 -0.40 15.89
CA ASP A 205 -22.94 0.87 16.56
C ASP A 205 -21.82 0.77 17.62
N GLN A 206 -21.31 -0.44 17.86
CA GLN A 206 -20.21 -0.72 18.79
C GLN A 206 -18.82 -0.49 18.15
N ALA A 207 -18.79 -0.19 16.85
CA ALA A 207 -17.58 0.06 16.09
C ALA A 207 -17.30 1.56 15.96
N SER A 208 -16.05 1.99 16.11
CA SER A 208 -15.62 3.34 15.73
C SER A 208 -14.50 3.29 14.69
N ILE A 209 -14.67 4.11 13.65
CA ILE A 209 -13.74 4.19 12.53
C ILE A 209 -12.61 5.15 12.87
N ILE A 210 -11.37 4.67 12.73
CA ILE A 210 -10.17 5.49 12.81
C ILE A 210 -9.61 5.61 11.39
N ARG A 211 -9.58 6.82 10.83
CA ARG A 211 -8.99 7.06 9.52
C ARG A 211 -7.47 7.10 9.63
N VAL A 212 -6.80 6.38 8.74
CA VAL A 212 -5.35 6.47 8.55
C VAL A 212 -5.02 6.76 7.08
N PRO A 213 -3.94 7.50 6.77
CA PRO A 213 -3.61 7.84 5.39
C PRO A 213 -3.27 6.57 4.59
N CYS A 214 -2.65 5.60 5.25
CA CYS A 214 -2.46 4.26 4.74
C CYS A 214 -2.41 3.29 5.92
N ALA A 215 -2.75 2.02 5.69
CA ALA A 215 -2.52 0.97 6.68
C ALA A 215 -1.04 0.90 7.12
N ALA A 216 -0.11 1.34 6.27
CA ALA A 216 1.30 1.44 6.59
C ALA A 216 1.61 2.33 7.79
N LYS A 217 0.75 3.31 8.14
CA LYS A 217 0.90 4.18 9.31
C LYS A 217 0.50 3.49 10.62
N ILE A 218 -0.21 2.36 10.57
CA ILE A 218 -0.67 1.65 11.77
C ILE A 218 0.55 1.06 12.48
N ASP A 219 0.92 1.68 13.58
CA ASP A 219 2.05 1.30 14.40
C ASP A 219 1.64 0.23 15.41
N LEU A 220 2.58 -0.66 15.73
CA LEU A 220 2.36 -1.69 16.74
C LEU A 220 2.00 -1.08 18.11
N GLN A 221 2.55 0.10 18.41
CA GLN A 221 2.22 0.82 19.65
C GLN A 221 0.73 1.15 19.75
N TYR A 222 0.07 1.49 18.63
CA TYR A 222 -1.36 1.81 18.65
C TYR A 222 -2.17 0.55 18.90
N LEU A 223 -1.87 -0.52 18.15
CA LEU A 223 -2.59 -1.79 18.26
C LEU A 223 -2.58 -2.33 19.69
N VAL A 224 -1.44 -2.25 20.39
CA VAL A 224 -1.34 -2.67 21.79
C VAL A 224 -2.06 -1.68 22.71
N LYS A 225 -1.85 -0.37 22.50
CA LYS A 225 -2.46 0.69 23.32
C LYS A 225 -3.98 0.68 23.28
N ASP A 226 -4.57 0.30 22.15
CA ASP A 226 -6.01 0.16 21.99
C ASP A 226 -6.61 -0.84 22.99
N PHE A 227 -5.94 -1.99 23.19
CA PHE A 227 -6.37 -2.99 24.19
C PHE A 227 -6.12 -2.51 25.63
N GLU A 228 -5.01 -1.82 25.89
CA GLU A 228 -4.77 -1.18 27.20
C GLU A 228 -5.87 -0.17 27.53
N ASN A 229 -6.36 0.55 26.53
CA ASN A 229 -7.40 1.58 26.66
C ASN A 229 -8.83 1.00 26.73
N GLY A 230 -8.97 -0.33 26.64
CA GLY A 230 -10.22 -1.05 26.90
C GLY A 230 -10.93 -1.60 25.65
N ALA A 231 -10.34 -1.49 24.46
CA ALA A 231 -10.90 -2.09 23.25
C ALA A 231 -11.03 -3.62 23.43
N ARG A 232 -12.16 -4.19 22.99
CA ARG A 232 -12.40 -5.65 23.03
C ARG A 232 -11.98 -6.33 21.74
N GLY A 233 -11.82 -5.56 20.67
CA GLY A 233 -11.17 -5.99 19.44
C GLY A 233 -10.76 -4.81 18.56
N VAL A 234 -9.85 -5.09 17.64
CA VAL A 234 -9.31 -4.14 16.67
C VAL A 234 -9.34 -4.78 15.29
N LEU A 235 -9.96 -4.09 14.34
CA LEU A 235 -10.03 -4.49 12.94
C LEU A 235 -9.24 -3.50 12.09
N VAL A 236 -8.29 -4.01 11.30
CA VAL A 236 -7.52 -3.23 10.34
C VAL A 236 -8.03 -3.53 8.95
N LEU A 237 -8.43 -2.50 8.23
CA LEU A 237 -8.96 -2.62 6.87
C LEU A 237 -8.04 -1.90 5.87
N ALA A 238 -7.49 -2.68 4.93
CA ALA A 238 -6.48 -2.23 3.98
C ALA A 238 -6.86 -2.52 2.52
N CYS A 239 -6.09 -1.97 1.57
CA CYS A 239 -6.21 -2.30 0.14
C CYS A 239 -5.80 -3.76 -0.09
N HIS A 240 -6.38 -4.41 -1.11
CA HIS A 240 -5.91 -5.72 -1.59
C HIS A 240 -4.41 -5.72 -1.86
N GLU A 241 -3.79 -6.89 -1.71
CA GLU A 241 -2.33 -7.10 -1.78
C GLU A 241 -1.74 -6.44 -3.03
N ASP A 242 -2.31 -6.74 -4.20
CA ASP A 242 -1.86 -6.24 -5.51
C ASP A 242 -2.41 -4.86 -5.87
N ALA A 243 -3.17 -4.22 -4.98
CA ALA A 243 -3.83 -2.94 -5.21
C ALA A 243 -3.46 -1.89 -4.17
N CYS A 244 -2.29 -2.01 -3.52
CA CYS A 244 -1.84 -0.99 -2.59
C CYS A 244 -1.42 0.26 -3.35
N GLN A 245 -2.01 1.42 -3.02
CA GLN A 245 -1.58 2.70 -3.58
C GLN A 245 -0.10 3.01 -3.30
N HIS A 246 0.41 2.55 -2.15
CA HIS A 246 1.79 2.78 -1.72
C HIS A 246 2.65 1.52 -1.84
N ILE A 247 2.37 0.69 -2.85
CA ILE A 247 3.11 -0.52 -3.25
C ILE A 247 2.99 -1.67 -2.25
N ASN A 248 3.46 -1.49 -1.01
CA ASN A 248 3.53 -2.56 -0.01
C ASN A 248 3.08 -2.12 1.39
N GLY A 249 2.35 -1.02 1.49
CA GLY A 249 1.90 -0.48 2.77
C GLY A 249 0.94 -1.40 3.53
N ASN A 250 0.08 -2.10 2.80
CA ASN A 250 -0.81 -3.15 3.31
C ASN A 250 -0.04 -4.38 3.81
N LEU A 251 0.95 -4.88 3.05
CA LEU A 251 1.76 -6.02 3.44
C LEU A 251 2.57 -5.74 4.72
N ARG A 252 3.08 -4.51 4.87
CA ARG A 252 3.73 -4.08 6.12
C ARG A 252 2.77 -4.05 7.29
N ALA A 253 1.56 -3.52 7.10
CA ALA A 253 0.53 -3.54 8.13
C ALA A 253 0.15 -4.96 8.53
N SER A 254 0.02 -5.89 7.57
CA SER A 254 -0.25 -7.31 7.81
C SER A 254 0.80 -7.94 8.72
N LYS A 255 2.10 -7.76 8.40
CA LYS A 255 3.20 -8.23 9.26
C LYS A 255 3.16 -7.64 10.68
N ARG A 256 2.78 -6.37 10.82
CA ARG A 256 2.63 -5.73 12.16
C ARG A 256 1.43 -6.27 12.92
N VAL A 257 0.33 -6.53 12.24
CA VAL A 257 -0.86 -7.15 12.83
C VAL A 257 -0.55 -8.57 13.29
N GLU A 258 0.16 -9.36 12.48
CA GLU A 258 0.66 -10.69 12.89
C GLU A 258 1.56 -10.62 14.12
N LEU A 259 2.48 -9.65 14.19
CA LEU A 259 3.30 -9.42 15.37
C LEU A 259 2.46 -9.00 16.58
N GLY A 260 1.49 -8.11 16.39
CA GLY A 260 0.55 -7.70 17.44
C GLY A 260 -0.24 -8.89 18.00
N ARG A 261 -0.70 -9.80 17.14
CA ARG A 261 -1.38 -11.02 17.58
C ARG A 261 -0.51 -11.90 18.47
N LYS A 262 0.78 -12.04 18.15
CA LYS A 262 1.74 -12.78 19.01
C LYS A 262 1.91 -12.11 20.37
N ILE A 263 1.98 -10.78 20.40
CA ILE A 263 2.06 -10.02 21.66
C ILE A 263 0.78 -10.21 22.48
N LEU A 264 -0.40 -10.20 21.86
CA LEU A 264 -1.66 -10.46 22.55
C LEU A 264 -1.69 -11.86 23.18
N GLU A 265 -1.22 -12.87 22.44
CA GLU A 265 -1.12 -14.24 22.93
C GLU A 265 -0.22 -14.32 24.18
N GLU A 266 0.94 -13.65 24.18
CA GLU A 266 1.83 -13.55 25.35
C GLU A 266 1.16 -12.85 26.56
N LEU A 267 0.24 -11.92 26.29
CA LEU A 267 -0.56 -11.21 27.30
C LEU A 267 -1.82 -11.98 27.75
N ASN A 268 -2.01 -13.23 27.31
CA ASN A 268 -3.23 -14.03 27.52
C ASN A 268 -4.53 -13.36 27.00
N ILE A 269 -4.39 -12.60 25.92
CA ILE A 269 -5.50 -12.03 25.15
C ILE A 269 -5.64 -12.87 23.87
N GLU A 270 -6.86 -13.24 23.51
CA GLU A 270 -7.10 -14.05 22.32
C GLU A 270 -6.63 -13.32 21.06
N PRO A 271 -5.70 -13.90 20.27
CA PRO A 271 -5.15 -13.25 19.09
C PRO A 271 -6.22 -12.95 18.03
N GLU A 272 -7.34 -13.67 18.03
CA GLU A 272 -8.47 -13.46 17.14
C GLU A 272 -9.21 -12.13 17.36
N ARG A 273 -8.89 -11.40 18.45
CA ARG A 273 -9.38 -10.04 18.73
C ARG A 273 -8.66 -8.97 17.91
N LEU A 274 -7.57 -9.29 17.23
CA LEU A 274 -6.88 -8.41 16.30
C LEU A 274 -6.84 -9.05 14.92
N GLU A 275 -7.41 -8.38 13.93
CA GLU A 275 -7.49 -8.92 12.57
C GLU A 275 -7.24 -7.85 11.51
N LEU A 276 -6.59 -8.26 10.42
CA LEU A 276 -6.51 -7.48 9.18
C LEU A 276 -7.37 -8.14 8.10
N ARG A 277 -8.14 -7.32 7.38
CA ARG A 277 -8.86 -7.71 6.17
C ARG A 277 -8.57 -6.74 5.03
N TYR A 278 -8.70 -7.24 3.82
CA TYR A 278 -8.54 -6.45 2.60
C TYR A 278 -9.90 -6.16 2.00
N LEU A 279 -10.10 -4.95 1.49
CA LEU A 279 -11.26 -4.64 0.66
C LEU A 279 -10.96 -3.59 -0.40
N SER A 280 -11.83 -3.56 -1.40
CA SER A 280 -11.91 -2.56 -2.46
C SER A 280 -12.55 -1.26 -1.96
N PRO A 281 -12.21 -0.09 -2.52
CA PRO A 281 -12.89 1.18 -2.23
C PRO A 281 -14.40 1.16 -2.43
N MET A 282 -14.90 0.27 -3.29
CA MET A 282 -16.33 0.10 -3.57
C MET A 282 -16.99 -1.01 -2.72
N GLY A 283 -16.21 -1.68 -1.85
CA GLY A 283 -16.64 -2.82 -1.04
C GLY A 283 -17.48 -2.42 0.18
N ALA A 284 -18.56 -1.66 -0.01
CA ALA A 284 -19.42 -1.22 1.09
C ALA A 284 -20.11 -2.39 1.83
N GLN A 285 -20.52 -3.43 1.08
CA GLN A 285 -21.07 -4.64 1.68
C GLN A 285 -20.01 -5.41 2.47
N ASP A 286 -18.80 -5.55 1.90
CA ASP A 286 -17.67 -6.21 2.57
C ASP A 286 -17.29 -5.48 3.87
N PHE A 287 -17.23 -4.14 3.84
CA PHE A 287 -16.98 -3.32 5.03
C PHE A 287 -17.98 -3.65 6.16
N VAL A 288 -19.28 -3.60 5.85
CA VAL A 288 -20.34 -3.89 6.82
C VAL A 288 -20.26 -5.33 7.33
N GLN A 289 -20.03 -6.28 6.42
CA GLN A 289 -19.86 -7.68 6.77
C GLN A 289 -18.71 -7.87 7.75
N TYR A 290 -17.52 -7.36 7.45
CA TYR A 290 -16.33 -7.54 8.29
C TYR A 290 -16.47 -6.89 9.67
N VAL A 291 -17.10 -5.72 9.74
CA VAL A 291 -17.39 -5.07 11.03
C VAL A 291 -18.32 -5.95 11.87
N ASN A 292 -19.43 -6.43 11.29
CA ASN A 292 -20.40 -7.25 12.02
C ASN A 292 -19.82 -8.61 12.43
N GLU A 293 -19.06 -9.26 11.55
CA GLU A 293 -18.35 -10.52 11.86
C GLU A 293 -17.38 -10.33 13.02
N MET A 294 -16.64 -9.22 13.04
CA MET A 294 -15.70 -8.93 14.12
C MET A 294 -16.42 -8.70 15.45
N VAL A 295 -17.53 -7.97 15.45
CA VAL A 295 -18.35 -7.77 16.67
C VAL A 295 -18.90 -9.09 17.19
N GLN A 296 -19.45 -9.93 16.32
CA GLN A 296 -19.96 -11.26 16.71
C GLN A 296 -18.84 -12.12 17.29
N ARG A 297 -17.66 -12.10 16.68
CA ARG A 297 -16.49 -12.84 17.19
C ARG A 297 -16.09 -12.35 18.59
N ILE A 298 -16.05 -11.04 18.81
CA ILE A 298 -15.74 -10.48 20.14
C ILE A 298 -16.75 -10.99 21.18
N GLU A 299 -18.04 -11.02 20.86
CA GLU A 299 -19.09 -11.51 21.77
C GLU A 299 -19.00 -13.02 22.06
N GLU A 300 -18.55 -13.81 21.10
CA GLU A 300 -18.26 -15.23 21.31
C GLU A 300 -17.06 -15.43 22.24
N LEU A 301 -15.99 -14.65 22.06
CA LEU A 301 -14.80 -14.71 22.88
C LEU A 301 -15.06 -14.23 24.32
N ASP A 302 -15.86 -13.17 24.48
CA ASP A 302 -16.27 -12.67 25.80
C ASP A 302 -17.08 -13.72 26.57
N ARG A 303 -17.97 -14.46 25.89
CA ARG A 303 -18.74 -15.56 26.49
C ARG A 303 -17.90 -16.76 26.94
N ARG A 304 -16.72 -16.99 26.36
CA ARG A 304 -15.83 -18.10 26.76
C ARG A 304 -15.07 -17.81 28.07
N LYS A 305 -14.97 -16.53 28.46
CA LYS A 305 -14.30 -16.10 29.70
C LYS A 305 -15.24 -15.97 30.90
N GLY A 306 -16.55 -15.93 30.67
CA GLY A 306 -17.59 -15.86 31.71
C GLY A 306 -18.09 -17.25 32.10
#